data_AF-A0A7Y3K339-F1
#
_entry.id   AF-A0A7Y3K339-F1
#
_cell.length_a   1.000
_cell.length_b   1.000
_cell.length_c   1.000
_cell.angle_alpha   90.00
_cell.angle_beta   90.00
_cell.angle_gamma   90.00
#
_symmetry.space_group_name_H-M   'P 1'
#
loop_
_entity.id
_entity.type
_entity.pdbx_description
1 polymer ?
#
loop_
_entity_poly.entity_id
_entity_poly.type
_entity_poly.pdbx_seq_one_letter_code
_entity_poly.pdbx_strand_id
1 'polypeptide(L)'
;MSRTCRTASSERYILSLLEEHVASLDLHFVSDDQIEATLVVLNAEVLAESELTALLDTLHHRLFADSEHRRIRARFMVMYGKFQGEYGAGGT
;
A
#
# COMPACT_ATOMS: atom_id res chain seq x y z
N MET A 1 8.24 -5.31 -3.73
CA MET A 1 6.86 -4.85 -4.04
C MET A 1 6.43 -5.52 -5.32
N SER A 2 5.30 -6.20 -5.32
CA SER A 2 4.70 -6.82 -6.51
C SER A 2 3.32 -6.24 -6.75
N ARG A 3 3.04 -5.76 -7.97
CA ARG A 3 1.71 -5.28 -8.36
C ARG A 3 0.84 -6.47 -8.75
N THR A 4 -0.30 -6.65 -8.09
CA THR A 4 -1.18 -7.80 -8.29
C THR A 4 -2.45 -7.46 -9.06
N CYS A 5 -2.84 -6.18 -9.11
CA CYS A 5 -3.97 -5.71 -9.91
C CYS A 5 -3.71 -4.30 -10.45
N ARG A 6 -4.23 -4.03 -11.66
CA ARG A 6 -4.27 -2.70 -12.25
C ARG A 6 -5.54 -2.53 -13.07
N THR A 7 -6.26 -1.46 -12.80
CA THR A 7 -7.45 -1.01 -13.52
C THR A 7 -7.28 0.47 -13.88
N ALA A 8 -8.25 1.05 -14.60
CA ALA A 8 -8.25 2.48 -14.90
C ALA A 8 -8.32 3.36 -13.64
N SER A 9 -8.94 2.87 -12.57
CA SER A 9 -9.23 3.65 -11.35
C SER A 9 -8.53 3.12 -10.09
N SER A 10 -7.82 2.00 -10.15
CA SER A 10 -7.24 1.38 -8.95
C SER A 10 -6.06 0.46 -9.25
N GLU A 11 -5.15 0.37 -8.29
CA GLU A 11 -4.00 -0.54 -8.30
C GLU A 11 -3.86 -1.24 -6.96
N ARG A 12 -3.39 -2.49 -6.98
CA ARG A 12 -3.09 -3.27 -5.77
C ARG A 12 -1.64 -3.74 -5.79
N TYR A 13 -1.00 -3.63 -4.65
CA TYR A 13 0.36 -4.07 -4.41
C TYR A 13 0.44 -4.97 -3.18
N ILE A 14 1.28 -6.00 -3.27
CA ILE A 14 1.78 -6.72 -2.11
C ILE A 14 3.21 -6.25 -1.84
N LEU A 15 3.44 -5.83 -0.62
CA LEU A 15 4.69 -5.29 -0.11
C LEU A 15 5.31 -6.31 0.84
N SER A 16 6.63 -6.47 0.72
CA SER A 16 7.44 -7.06 1.78
C SER A 16 8.02 -5.89 2.56
N LEU A 17 7.62 -5.75 3.81
CA LEU A 17 8.12 -4.77 4.77
C LEU A 17 9.04 -5.52 5.76
N LEU A 18 10.25 -5.01 5.97
CA LEU A 18 11.19 -5.48 7.01
C LEU A 18 11.30 -7.02 7.14
N GLU A 19 11.75 -7.70 6.07
CA GLU A 19 12.07 -9.14 5.95
C GLU A 19 10.97 -10.17 6.32
N GLU A 20 10.02 -9.86 7.19
CA GLU A 20 9.00 -10.78 7.71
C GLU A 20 7.56 -10.24 7.62
N HIS A 21 7.36 -8.93 7.42
CA HIS A 21 6.03 -8.35 7.35
C HIS A 21 5.53 -8.28 5.91
N VAL A 22 4.29 -8.72 5.71
CA VAL A 22 3.58 -8.55 4.44
C VAL A 22 2.59 -7.41 4.61
N ALA A 23 2.54 -6.51 3.63
CA ALA A 23 1.48 -5.51 3.59
C ALA A 23 0.76 -5.52 2.25
N SER A 24 -0.54 -5.25 2.30
CA SER A 24 -1.32 -4.93 1.11
C SER A 24 -1.44 -3.43 0.99
N LEU A 25 -1.19 -2.89 -0.19
CA LEU A 25 -1.42 -1.50 -0.52
C LEU A 25 -2.41 -1.42 -1.68
N ASP A 26 -3.59 -0.89 -1.38
CA ASP A 26 -4.62 -0.59 -2.37
C ASP A 26 -4.61 0.91 -2.67
N LEU A 27 -4.56 1.27 -3.95
CA LEU A 27 -4.62 2.64 -4.44
C LEU A 27 -5.91 2.84 -5.22
N HIS A 28 -6.57 3.97 -4.98
CA HIS A 28 -7.74 4.42 -5.72
C HIS A 28 -7.49 5.82 -6.30
N PHE A 29 -7.54 5.93 -7.63
CA PHE A 29 -7.31 7.18 -8.36
C PHE A 29 -8.61 7.98 -8.40
N VAL A 30 -8.73 9.01 -7.58
CA VAL A 30 -9.93 9.86 -7.46
C VAL A 30 -9.92 10.97 -8.51
N SER A 31 -8.74 11.55 -8.76
CA SER A 31 -8.50 12.55 -9.81
C SER A 31 -7.07 12.42 -10.32
N ASP A 32 -6.74 13.24 -11.30
CA ASP A 32 -5.40 13.40 -11.87
C ASP A 32 -4.30 13.74 -10.84
N ASP A 33 -4.69 14.27 -9.68
CA ASP A 33 -3.79 14.75 -8.61
C ASP A 33 -4.13 14.18 -7.22
N GLN A 34 -5.16 13.34 -7.08
CA GLN A 34 -5.60 12.81 -5.78
C GLN A 34 -5.74 11.29 -5.80
N ILE A 35 -5.14 10.67 -4.79
CA ILE A 35 -5.15 9.23 -4.58
C ILE A 35 -5.56 8.94 -3.15
N GLU A 36 -6.50 8.02 -2.99
CA GLU A 36 -6.85 7.43 -1.70
C GLU A 36 -6.14 6.07 -1.61
N ALA A 37 -5.33 5.89 -0.58
CA ALA A 37 -4.50 4.71 -0.40
C ALA A 37 -4.87 3.99 0.90
N THR A 38 -5.00 2.67 0.85
CA THR A 38 -5.21 1.82 2.03
C THR A 38 -4.01 0.91 2.19
N LEU A 39 -3.26 1.08 3.27
CA LEU A 39 -2.13 0.25 3.65
C LEU A 39 -2.54 -0.68 4.80
N VAL A 40 -2.52 -1.98 4.56
CA VAL A 40 -2.77 -3.01 5.58
C VAL A 40 -1.46 -3.69 5.92
N VAL A 41 -0.94 -3.46 7.12
CA VAL A 41 0.30 -4.08 7.62
C VAL A 41 -0.06 -5.31 8.43
N LEU A 42 0.48 -6.48 8.05
CA LEU A 42 0.15 -7.76 8.66
C LEU A 42 1.27 -8.25 9.58
N ASN A 43 0.88 -8.79 10.73
CA ASN A 43 1.77 -9.43 11.71
C ASN A 43 2.95 -8.54 12.17
N ALA A 44 2.82 -7.22 12.05
CA ALA A 44 3.77 -6.28 12.59
C ALA A 44 3.30 -5.76 13.94
N GLU A 45 4.26 -5.46 14.82
CA GLU A 45 3.99 -4.53 15.90
C GLU A 45 3.56 -3.18 15.30
N VAL A 46 2.72 -2.44 16.03
CA VAL A 46 2.33 -1.10 15.60
C VAL A 46 3.61 -0.26 15.51
N LEU A 47 3.94 0.18 14.30
CA LEU A 47 5.12 1.01 14.06
C LEU A 47 5.01 2.30 14.86
N ALA A 48 6.15 2.82 15.32
CA ALA A 48 6.19 4.16 15.87
C ALA A 48 5.77 5.17 14.79
N GLU A 49 5.18 6.30 15.20
CA GLU A 49 4.69 7.32 14.27
C GLU A 49 5.77 7.81 13.29
N SER A 50 7.01 7.95 13.74
CA SER A 50 8.16 8.34 12.92
C SER A 50 8.50 7.29 11.86
N GLU A 51 8.43 6.01 12.21
CA GLU A 51 8.71 4.89 11.29
C GLU A 51 7.59 4.76 10.25
N LEU A 52 6.33 4.93 10.70
CA LEU A 52 5.18 4.94 9.81
C LEU A 52 5.28 6.11 8.82
N THR A 53 5.62 7.31 9.30
CA THR A 53 5.80 8.49 8.43
C THR A 53 6.88 8.25 7.38
N ALA A 54 8.05 7.75 7.79
CA ALA A 54 9.15 7.43 6.87
C ALA A 54 8.76 6.36 5.84
N LEU A 55 7.97 5.37 6.24
CA LEU A 55 7.43 4.35 5.34
C LEU A 55 6.47 4.97 4.31
N LEU A 56 5.52 5.79 4.75
CA LEU A 56 4.55 6.43 3.86
C LEU A 56 5.22 7.38 2.87
N ASP A 57 6.22 8.14 3.31
CA ASP A 57 7.03 8.98 2.43
C ASP A 57 7.77 8.13 1.39
N THR A 58 8.38 7.02 1.82
CA THR A 58 9.08 6.10 0.90
C THR A 58 8.12 5.53 -0.15
N LEU A 59 6.91 5.12 0.26
CA LEU A 59 5.90 4.61 -0.66
C LEU A 59 5.44 5.69 -1.64
N HIS A 60 5.17 6.90 -1.15
CA HIS A 60 4.78 8.03 -1.98
C HIS A 60 5.83 8.33 -3.06
N HIS A 61 7.10 8.45 -2.66
CA HIS A 61 8.18 8.69 -3.61
C HIS A 61 8.34 7.54 -4.61
N ARG A 62 8.30 6.28 -4.17
CA ARG A 62 8.46 5.13 -5.08
C ARG A 62 7.33 4.98 -6.09
N LEU A 63 6.10 5.29 -5.69
CA LEU A 63 4.93 5.15 -6.55
C LEU A 63 4.78 6.32 -7.53
N PHE A 64 5.25 7.50 -7.14
CA PHE A 64 4.99 8.75 -7.86
C PHE A 64 6.27 9.49 -8.27
N ALA A 65 7.43 8.84 -8.25
CA ALA A 65 8.72 9.43 -8.63
C ALA A 65 8.69 10.12 -10.00
N ASP A 66 8.03 9.49 -10.99
CA ASP A 66 8.00 9.98 -12.37
C ASP A 66 6.96 11.09 -12.61
N SER A 67 6.19 11.48 -11.58
CA SER A 67 5.13 12.49 -11.70
C SER A 67 5.63 13.93 -11.62
N GLU A 68 6.86 14.22 -12.06
CA GLU A 68 7.58 15.49 -11.88
C GLU A 68 6.78 16.77 -12.27
N HIS A 69 5.72 16.62 -13.06
CA HIS A 69 4.88 17.74 -13.52
C HIS A 69 3.53 17.87 -12.78
N ARG A 70 3.16 16.90 -11.93
CA ARG A 70 1.90 16.90 -11.16
C ARG A 70 2.19 16.57 -9.70
N ARG A 71 1.88 17.50 -8.81
CA ARG A 71 1.93 17.27 -7.37
C ARG A 71 0.80 16.30 -6.98
N ILE A 72 1.08 15.01 -7.03
CA ILE A 72 0.14 13.98 -6.59
C ILE A 72 -0.01 14.08 -5.07
N ARG A 73 -1.25 14.13 -4.58
CA ARG A 73 -1.59 14.09 -3.16
C ARG A 73 -2.17 12.71 -2.85
N ALA A 74 -1.47 11.96 -2.01
CA ALA A 74 -1.92 10.68 -1.52
C ALA A 74 -2.39 10.80 -0.07
N ARG A 75 -3.61 10.34 0.22
CA ARG A 75 -4.11 10.18 1.59
C ARG A 75 -4.05 8.70 1.95
N PHE A 76 -3.33 8.38 3.02
CA PHE A 76 -3.17 7.00 3.49
C PHE A 76 -4.08 6.71 4.67
N MET A 77 -4.88 5.65 4.54
CA MET A 77 -5.49 4.94 5.66
C MET A 77 -4.60 3.74 6.00
N VAL A 78 -4.16 3.64 7.26
CA VAL A 78 -3.24 2.59 7.70
C VAL A 78 -3.95 1.70 8.71
N MET A 79 -3.93 0.39 8.47
CA MET A 79 -4.53 -0.62 9.34
C MET A 79 -3.49 -1.67 9.71
N TYR A 80 -3.46 -2.05 10.98
CA TYR A 80 -2.65 -3.16 11.48
C TYR A 80 -3.55 -4.37 11.71
N GLY A 81 -3.12 -5.52 11.23
CA GLY A 81 -3.91 -6.75 11.31
C GLY A 81 -3.06 -7.99 11.58
N LYS A 82 -3.72 -9.05 12.04
CA LYS A 82 -3.11 -10.37 12.16
C LYS A 82 -3.44 -11.19 10.92
N PHE A 83 -2.41 -11.71 10.25
CA PHE A 83 -2.58 -12.68 9.17
C PHE A 83 -2.95 -14.03 9.76
N GLN A 84 -4.07 -14.58 9.29
CA GLN A 84 -4.61 -15.85 9.78
C GLN A 84 -4.20 -17.04 8.89
N GLY A 85 -3.90 -16.78 7.62
CA GLY A 85 -3.59 -17.80 6.62
C GLY A 85 -4.17 -17.45 5.25
N GLU A 86 -3.81 -18.24 4.24
CA GLU A 86 -4.40 -18.18 2.91
C GLU A 86 -5.50 -19.24 2.79
N TYR A 87 -6.66 -18.85 2.29
CA TYR A 87 -7.79 -19.74 2.11
C TYR A 87 -8.25 -19.68 0.65
N GLY A 88 -8.20 -20.80 -0.06
CA GLY A 88 -8.79 -20.94 -1.38
C GLY A 88 -10.25 -21.37 -1.27
N ALA A 89 -11.14 -20.72 -2.01
CA ALA A 89 -12.51 -21.20 -2.22
C ALA A 89 -12.58 -21.89 -3.59
N GLY A 90 -12.84 -23.21 -3.59
CA GLY A 90 -13.02 -24.02 -4.79
C GLY A 90 -11.81 -24.91 -5.11
N GLY A 91 -11.94 -26.20 -4.82
CA GLY A 91 -11.05 -27.24 -5.36
C GLY A 91 -11.69 -27.87 -6.60
N THR A 92 -11.07 -27.67 -7.76
CA THR A 92 -10.34 -28.65 -8.60
C THR A 92 -9.75 -27.90 -9.79
#